data_AF-A0A1D2W8X8-F1
#
_entry.id   AF-A0A1D2W8X8-F1
#
_cell.length_a   1.000
_cell.length_b   1.000
_cell.length_c   1.000
_cell.angle_alpha   90.00
_cell.angle_beta   90.00
_cell.angle_gamma   90.00
#
_symmetry.space_group_name_H-M   'P 1'
#
loop_
_entity.id
_entity.type
_entity.pdbx_description
1 polymer ?
#
loop_
_entity_poly.entity_id
_entity_poly.type
_entity_poly.pdbx_seq_one_letter_code
_entity_poly.pdbx_strand_id
1 'polypeptide(L)'
;MKKFSFIARMPNEPGALHKAAEIAKDYNGNIHRIHYNRKIDPNTVFFEITADESSYGKIMNKLDEIGYLQTTLKPANYLKFNISLPHSPGALFEFLNCITSAGANIGFLDFDDKSNRHDKLTVALTLDKISSVDALLDNLKSRYLLEIVEYDTEGEKLDDTVFYIFFAQKLREIIGNTEDDFLIKLLGDVNHIVQELTRLGEDPKHVFESILLTGNTLKDTSGDGFYADIQKVDLNQDTQLYCFQPPCGGNIFVINAPEEMVMVDSGYGIYYPDILKLFQHCGIDLKNLKGIYMTHADADHCGAGGFYGVKSFMHRGTSDIIGKANRAYGSNVEECVLEEVYTKLINLFSRFNSPADVNIFSENIIKMRGSFKVVHIFKVGDMEFEVLESLGGHLYGQVFLACPDEGIIFTGDSLINFDSLSEDRRRYNLLAKNLMTSVNVDRKLAKTERKALLRIISKLNEELSIKDKKCLICSGHGAVSLLSGDKLEIYGQIYHYLPKKM
;
A
#
# COMPACT_ATOMS: atom_id res chain seq x y z
N MET A 1 19.16 -21.68 7.28
CA MET A 1 18.72 -20.79 8.36
C MET A 1 17.86 -19.70 7.75
N LYS A 2 16.72 -19.39 8.36
CA LYS A 2 15.76 -18.37 7.91
C LYS A 2 15.60 -17.31 8.99
N LYS A 3 15.19 -16.12 8.58
CA LYS A 3 14.93 -14.96 9.44
C LYS A 3 13.46 -14.96 9.84
N PHE A 4 13.18 -14.78 11.12
CA PHE A 4 11.85 -14.77 11.72
C PHE A 4 11.69 -13.57 12.65
N SER A 5 10.45 -13.13 12.85
CA SER A 5 10.11 -12.04 13.77
C SER A 5 8.98 -12.47 14.72
N PHE A 6 8.98 -11.98 15.95
CA PHE A 6 7.89 -12.22 16.89
C PHE A 6 7.81 -11.12 17.96
N ILE A 7 6.65 -11.00 18.60
CA ILE A 7 6.42 -10.12 19.76
C ILE A 7 6.41 -10.97 21.02
N ALA A 8 7.14 -10.52 22.03
CA ALA A 8 7.04 -11.04 23.38
C ALA A 8 6.47 -9.99 24.35
N ARG A 9 5.49 -10.37 25.16
CA ARG A 9 5.02 -9.63 26.32
C ARG A 9 5.75 -10.14 27.56
N MET A 10 6.79 -9.44 27.96
CA MET A 10 7.63 -9.77 29.11
C MET A 10 7.15 -9.08 30.38
N PRO A 11 7.28 -9.70 31.55
CA PRO A 11 7.08 -9.03 32.82
C PRO A 11 8.12 -7.91 33.00
N ASN A 12 7.70 -6.83 33.65
CA ASN A 12 8.56 -5.69 33.98
C ASN A 12 9.47 -5.99 35.20
N GLU A 13 10.22 -7.09 35.16
CA GLU A 13 11.11 -7.56 36.24
C GLU A 13 12.56 -7.74 35.75
N PRO A 14 13.56 -7.63 36.63
CA PRO A 14 14.96 -7.91 36.29
C PRO A 14 15.13 -9.32 35.70
N GLY A 15 15.84 -9.42 34.57
CA GLY A 15 16.12 -10.69 33.91
C GLY A 15 15.02 -11.21 32.98
N ALA A 16 13.91 -10.49 32.81
CA ALA A 16 12.85 -10.90 31.89
C ALA A 16 13.36 -11.08 30.44
N LEU A 17 14.14 -10.11 29.95
CA LEU A 17 14.79 -10.20 28.63
C LEU A 17 15.82 -11.33 28.55
N HIS A 18 16.51 -11.60 29.66
CA HIS A 18 17.51 -12.66 29.75
C HIS A 18 16.87 -14.04 29.54
N LYS A 19 15.70 -14.30 30.13
CA LYS A 19 14.94 -15.56 29.91
C LYS A 19 14.60 -15.78 28.44
N ALA A 20 14.17 -14.75 27.72
CA ALA A 20 13.87 -14.87 26.29
C ALA A 20 15.14 -15.09 25.44
N ALA A 21 16.23 -14.41 25.77
CA ALA A 21 17.53 -14.62 25.12
C ALA A 21 18.11 -16.01 25.41
N GLU A 22 17.88 -16.55 26.61
CA GLU A 22 18.27 -17.91 26.98
C GLU A 22 17.52 -18.96 26.16
N ILE A 23 16.20 -18.82 26.02
CA ILE A 23 15.39 -19.71 25.15
C ILE A 23 15.90 -19.67 23.71
N ALA A 24 16.17 -18.47 23.17
CA ALA A 24 16.74 -18.34 21.83
C ALA A 24 18.08 -19.07 21.70
N LYS A 25 18.99 -18.86 22.66
CA LYS A 25 20.31 -19.51 22.72
C LYS A 25 20.20 -21.04 22.79
N ASP A 26 19.32 -21.57 23.64
CA ASP A 26 19.18 -23.01 23.88
C ASP A 26 18.71 -23.79 22.65
N TYR A 27 18.05 -23.11 21.71
CA TYR A 27 17.63 -23.66 20.42
C TYR A 27 18.45 -23.11 19.24
N ASN A 28 19.69 -22.65 19.45
CA ASN A 28 20.58 -22.14 18.39
C ASN A 28 20.00 -21.00 17.54
N GLY A 29 19.08 -20.22 18.10
CA GLY A 29 18.55 -19.02 17.48
C GLY A 29 19.49 -17.84 17.71
N ASN A 30 19.84 -17.12 16.65
CA ASN A 30 20.64 -15.90 16.74
C ASN A 30 19.76 -14.66 16.68
N ILE A 31 19.71 -13.88 17.76
CA ILE A 31 18.95 -12.64 17.79
C ILE A 31 19.72 -11.55 17.05
N HIS A 32 19.14 -11.00 16.00
CA HIS A 32 19.72 -9.93 15.19
C HIS A 32 19.22 -8.55 15.64
N ARG A 33 18.00 -8.49 16.14
CA ARG A 33 17.37 -7.24 16.55
C ARG A 33 16.48 -7.48 17.77
N ILE A 34 16.56 -6.57 18.73
CA ILE A 34 15.64 -6.45 19.86
C ILE A 34 15.17 -5.00 19.89
N HIS A 35 13.87 -4.80 20.04
CA HIS A 35 13.31 -3.47 20.25
C HIS A 35 12.28 -3.49 21.37
N TYR A 36 12.40 -2.56 22.32
CA TYR A 36 11.39 -2.32 23.36
C TYR A 36 11.48 -0.86 23.80
N ASN A 37 10.35 -0.29 24.19
CA ASN A 37 10.30 1.06 24.73
C ASN A 37 9.36 1.11 25.93
N ARG A 38 9.96 1.19 27.12
CA ARG A 38 9.23 1.17 28.41
C ARG A 38 8.30 2.35 28.63
N LYS A 39 8.44 3.44 27.85
CA LYS A 39 7.53 4.59 27.94
C LYS A 39 6.14 4.31 27.34
N ILE A 40 6.01 3.24 26.55
CA ILE A 40 4.81 2.94 25.74
C ILE A 40 4.12 1.70 26.23
N ASP A 41 4.87 0.60 26.31
CA ASP A 41 4.43 -0.60 27.01
C ASP A 41 5.67 -1.20 27.68
N PRO A 42 5.73 -1.20 29.03
CA PRO A 42 6.87 -1.76 29.74
C PRO A 42 7.04 -3.27 29.50
N ASN A 43 6.04 -3.92 28.92
CA ASN A 43 6.01 -5.37 28.73
C ASN A 43 6.23 -5.79 27.28
N THR A 44 6.03 -4.94 26.27
CA THR A 44 6.14 -5.39 24.86
C THR A 44 7.56 -5.26 24.32
N VAL A 45 8.07 -6.35 23.75
CA VAL A 45 9.41 -6.47 23.16
C VAL A 45 9.33 -7.17 21.80
N PHE A 46 9.92 -6.60 20.78
CA PHE A 46 10.00 -7.17 19.43
C PHE A 46 11.35 -7.86 19.23
N PHE A 47 11.32 -9.04 18.62
CA PHE A 47 12.50 -9.82 18.27
C PHE A 47 12.58 -10.08 16.79
N GLU A 48 13.81 -10.07 16.29
CA GLU A 48 14.18 -10.59 14.99
C GLU A 48 15.29 -11.63 15.20
N ILE A 49 15.04 -12.86 14.77
CA ILE A 49 15.89 -14.01 15.05
C ILE A 49 16.14 -14.82 13.78
N THR A 50 17.34 -15.37 13.65
CA THR A 50 17.66 -16.34 12.59
C THR A 50 17.81 -17.71 13.23
N ALA A 51 17.05 -18.69 12.71
CA ALA A 51 17.08 -20.08 13.17
C ALA A 51 16.71 -21.02 12.00
N ASP A 52 16.81 -22.34 12.18
CA ASP A 52 16.05 -23.28 11.36
C ASP A 52 14.59 -23.37 11.83
N GLU A 53 13.68 -23.85 10.98
CA GLU A 53 12.23 -23.88 11.28
C GLU A 53 11.88 -24.74 12.50
N SER A 54 12.58 -25.86 12.71
CA SER A 54 12.34 -26.73 13.86
C SER A 54 12.73 -26.04 15.17
N SER A 55 13.88 -25.37 15.15
CA SER A 55 14.37 -24.58 16.28
C SER A 55 13.49 -23.38 16.56
N TYR A 56 13.05 -22.65 15.53
CA TYR A 56 12.11 -21.54 15.67
C TYR A 56 10.80 -22.00 16.32
N GLY A 57 10.21 -23.11 15.87
CA GLY A 57 9.00 -23.67 16.49
C GLY A 57 9.18 -24.00 17.98
N LYS A 58 10.35 -24.51 18.38
CA LYS A 58 10.66 -24.79 19.80
C LYS A 58 10.81 -23.50 20.62
N ILE A 59 11.42 -22.46 20.04
CA ILE A 59 11.54 -21.13 20.67
C ILE A 59 10.15 -20.55 20.92
N MET A 60 9.27 -20.58 19.92
CA MET A 60 7.92 -20.05 20.04
C MET A 60 7.11 -20.80 21.08
N ASN A 61 7.14 -22.14 21.08
CA ASN A 61 6.47 -22.96 22.08
C ASN A 61 6.96 -22.66 23.49
N LYS A 62 8.28 -22.52 23.69
CA LYS A 62 8.83 -22.21 25.02
C LYS A 62 8.50 -20.80 25.49
N LEU A 63 8.46 -19.83 24.59
CA LEU A 63 8.01 -18.47 24.91
C LEU A 63 6.52 -18.45 25.25
N ASP A 64 5.69 -19.25 24.57
CA ASP A 64 4.26 -19.39 24.87
C ASP A 64 4.03 -20.07 26.23
N GLU A 65 4.75 -21.16 26.52
CA GLU A 65 4.68 -21.88 27.80
C GLU A 65 4.96 -20.97 29.02
N ILE A 66 5.86 -19.99 28.87
CA ILE A 66 6.16 -19.02 29.94
C ILE A 66 5.28 -17.77 29.88
N GLY A 67 4.29 -17.74 28.98
CA GLY A 67 3.35 -16.63 28.78
C GLY A 67 3.97 -15.38 28.15
N TYR A 68 5.14 -15.50 27.55
CA TYR A 68 5.84 -14.39 26.90
C TYR A 68 5.36 -14.18 25.48
N LEU A 69 4.90 -15.20 24.77
CA LEU A 69 4.53 -15.03 23.37
C LEU A 69 3.26 -14.20 23.21
N GLN A 70 3.30 -13.15 22.39
CA GLN A 70 2.12 -12.37 22.03
C GLN A 70 1.74 -12.65 20.57
N THR A 71 0.65 -13.41 20.40
CA THR A 71 0.12 -13.81 19.08
C THR A 71 -0.96 -12.88 18.55
N THR A 72 -1.43 -11.91 19.35
CA THR A 72 -2.47 -10.94 18.96
C THR A 72 -2.16 -9.54 19.48
N LEU A 73 -2.41 -8.51 18.66
CA LEU A 73 -2.40 -7.12 19.11
C LEU A 73 -3.66 -6.85 19.95
N LYS A 74 -3.50 -6.60 21.26
CA LYS A 74 -4.61 -6.19 22.15
C LYS A 74 -4.79 -4.67 22.08
N PRO A 75 -6.03 -4.16 22.09
CA PRO A 75 -6.28 -2.72 22.15
C PRO A 75 -5.74 -2.14 23.46
N ALA A 76 -4.99 -1.03 23.36
CA ALA A 76 -4.49 -0.26 24.51
C ALA A 76 -5.08 1.15 24.43
N ASN A 77 -5.68 1.63 25.51
CA ASN A 77 -6.21 2.99 25.60
C ASN A 77 -5.19 3.89 26.27
N TYR A 78 -4.97 5.09 25.73
CA TYR A 78 -4.12 6.11 26.34
C TYR A 78 -4.95 7.29 26.84
N LEU A 79 -4.63 7.79 28.02
CA LEU A 79 -5.34 8.88 28.66
C LEU A 79 -4.33 9.83 29.31
N LYS A 80 -4.32 11.11 28.92
CA LYS A 80 -3.50 12.17 29.53
C LYS A 80 -4.35 13.35 29.98
N PHE A 81 -4.15 13.78 31.21
CA PHE A 81 -5.00 14.79 31.85
C PHE A 81 -4.26 15.50 32.96
N ASN A 82 -4.76 16.68 33.32
CA ASN A 82 -4.39 17.41 34.51
C ASN A 82 -5.49 17.22 35.56
N ILE A 83 -5.11 17.13 36.82
CA ILE A 83 -6.04 17.32 37.94
C ILE A 83 -5.53 18.40 38.88
N SER A 84 -6.45 19.15 39.48
CA SER A 84 -6.12 19.98 40.65
C SER A 84 -5.98 19.07 41.87
N LEU A 85 -4.74 18.80 42.28
CA LEU A 85 -4.44 17.95 43.43
C LEU A 85 -4.48 18.80 44.72
N PRO A 86 -5.26 18.41 45.74
CA PRO A 86 -5.29 19.14 47.01
C PRO A 86 -3.89 19.22 47.65
N HIS A 87 -3.47 20.41 48.08
CA HIS A 87 -2.23 20.59 48.81
C HIS A 87 -2.40 20.20 50.29
N SER A 88 -2.57 18.90 50.53
CA SER A 88 -2.72 18.32 51.87
C SER A 88 -1.97 16.99 51.99
N PRO A 89 -1.54 16.59 53.19
CA PRO A 89 -0.91 15.29 53.40
C PRO A 89 -1.75 14.14 52.84
N GLY A 90 -1.13 13.25 52.07
CA GLY A 90 -1.78 12.05 51.51
C GLY A 90 -2.57 12.25 50.21
N ALA A 91 -2.69 13.46 49.66
CA ALA A 91 -3.49 13.70 48.47
C ALA A 91 -3.07 12.88 47.24
N LEU A 92 -1.76 12.75 46.98
CA LEU A 92 -1.24 11.92 45.90
C LEU A 92 -1.54 10.42 46.12
N PHE A 93 -1.51 9.95 47.37
CA PHE A 93 -1.80 8.55 47.70
C PHE A 93 -3.25 8.18 47.36
N GLU A 94 -4.20 9.04 47.73
CA GLU A 94 -5.62 8.86 47.38
C GLU A 94 -5.86 8.85 45.87
N PHE A 95 -5.14 9.70 45.12
CA PHE A 95 -5.17 9.70 43.67
C PHE A 95 -4.63 8.37 43.10
N LEU A 96 -3.45 7.95 43.52
CA LEU A 96 -2.80 6.73 43.04
C LEU A 96 -3.64 5.48 43.33
N ASN A 97 -4.35 5.42 44.46
CA ASN A 97 -5.28 4.34 44.77
C ASN A 97 -6.39 4.20 43.71
N CYS A 98 -6.89 5.32 43.17
CA CYS A 98 -7.89 5.29 42.10
C CYS A 98 -7.31 4.70 40.81
N ILE A 99 -6.06 5.07 40.47
CA ILE A 99 -5.37 4.56 39.28
C ILE A 99 -5.07 3.07 39.40
N THR A 100 -4.52 2.63 40.53
CA THR A 100 -4.21 1.21 40.80
C THR A 100 -5.47 0.35 40.80
N SER A 101 -6.57 0.84 41.38
CA SER A 101 -7.85 0.10 41.42
C SER A 101 -8.46 -0.10 40.03
N ALA A 102 -8.20 0.82 39.09
CA ALA A 102 -8.63 0.69 37.70
C ALA A 102 -7.73 -0.24 36.86
N GLY A 103 -6.63 -0.74 37.42
CA GLY A 103 -5.64 -1.53 36.68
C GLY A 103 -4.94 -0.73 35.58
N ALA A 104 -4.84 0.59 35.74
CA ALA A 104 -4.17 1.47 34.80
C ALA A 104 -2.67 1.56 35.12
N ASN A 105 -1.84 1.58 34.07
CA ASN A 105 -0.40 1.78 34.21
C ASN A 105 -0.07 3.26 34.05
N ILE A 106 0.78 3.80 34.93
CA ILE A 106 1.24 5.19 34.86
C ILE A 106 2.46 5.27 33.96
N GLY A 107 2.34 5.93 32.81
CA GLY A 107 3.45 6.21 31.90
C GLY A 107 4.16 7.53 32.20
N PHE A 108 3.42 8.50 32.77
CA PHE A 108 3.96 9.82 33.13
C PHE A 108 3.20 10.40 34.32
N LEU A 109 3.92 11.04 35.23
CA LEU A 109 3.35 11.76 36.36
C LEU A 109 4.27 12.93 36.73
N ASP A 110 3.73 14.15 36.72
CA ASP A 110 4.49 15.37 36.99
C ASP A 110 3.68 16.33 37.87
N PHE A 111 4.30 16.82 38.93
CA PHE A 111 3.73 17.78 39.86
C PHE A 111 4.85 18.63 40.46
N ASP A 112 4.71 19.94 40.36
CA ASP A 112 5.67 20.91 40.88
C ASP A 112 4.95 22.01 41.66
N ASP A 113 5.11 21.98 42.99
CA ASP A 113 4.51 22.93 43.92
C ASP A 113 5.15 24.33 43.86
N LYS A 114 6.33 24.44 43.24
CA LYS A 114 7.05 25.71 43.03
C LYS A 114 6.79 26.33 41.66
N SER A 115 6.14 25.59 40.76
CA SER A 115 5.78 26.09 39.43
C SER A 115 4.59 27.06 39.52
N ASN A 116 4.46 27.99 38.57
CA ASN A 116 3.33 28.92 38.47
C ASN A 116 1.95 28.22 38.27
N ARG A 117 1.93 26.88 38.21
CA ARG A 117 0.77 25.99 38.11
C ARG A 117 0.60 25.19 39.41
N HIS A 118 0.63 25.91 40.55
CA HIS A 118 0.78 25.42 41.93
C HIS A 118 -0.18 24.29 42.39
N ASP A 119 -1.17 23.91 41.59
CA ASP A 119 -2.18 22.91 41.92
C ASP A 119 -2.31 21.77 40.89
N LYS A 120 -1.61 21.80 39.74
CA LYS A 120 -1.85 20.85 38.64
C LYS A 120 -0.90 19.65 38.68
N LEU A 121 -1.46 18.46 38.91
CA LEU A 121 -0.81 17.17 38.64
C LEU A 121 -1.10 16.77 37.19
N THR A 122 -0.06 16.60 36.37
CA THR A 122 -0.17 16.09 35.00
C THR A 122 0.08 14.57 35.00
N VAL A 123 -0.82 13.80 34.38
CA VAL A 123 -0.77 12.34 34.39
C VAL A 123 -0.99 11.79 32.99
N ALA A 124 -0.24 10.75 32.60
CA ALA A 124 -0.54 9.92 31.43
C ALA A 124 -0.62 8.43 31.82
N LEU A 125 -1.67 7.76 31.36
CA LEU A 125 -2.03 6.40 31.70
C LEU A 125 -2.24 5.53 30.46
N THR A 126 -1.94 4.24 30.58
CA THR A 126 -2.37 3.20 29.64
C THR A 126 -3.32 2.20 30.30
N LEU A 127 -4.40 1.83 29.61
CA LEU A 127 -5.43 0.89 30.10
C LEU A 127 -5.67 -0.25 29.11
N ASP A 128 -5.72 -1.48 29.61
CA ASP A 128 -5.93 -2.71 28.82
C ASP A 128 -7.41 -2.94 28.39
N LYS A 129 -8.39 -2.19 28.95
CA LYS A 129 -9.83 -2.35 28.68
C LYS A 129 -10.57 -1.01 28.57
N ILE A 130 -11.45 -0.87 27.57
CA ILE A 130 -12.27 0.35 27.33
C ILE A 130 -13.25 0.61 28.46
N SER A 131 -13.92 -0.43 28.99
CA SER A 131 -14.87 -0.32 30.10
C SER A 131 -14.24 0.22 31.40
N SER A 132 -12.91 0.17 31.51
CA SER A 132 -12.17 0.70 32.67
C SER A 132 -11.86 2.19 32.54
N VAL A 133 -11.96 2.78 31.35
CA VAL A 133 -11.61 4.19 31.09
C VAL A 133 -12.72 5.12 31.57
N ASP A 134 -13.97 4.88 31.16
CA ASP A 134 -15.12 5.68 31.57
C ASP A 134 -15.34 5.62 33.09
N ALA A 135 -15.25 4.41 33.66
CA ALA A 135 -15.35 4.21 35.10
C ALA A 135 -14.24 4.94 35.88
N LEU A 136 -13.02 4.98 35.34
CA LEU A 136 -11.90 5.72 35.94
C LEU A 136 -12.12 7.23 35.83
N LEU A 137 -12.54 7.73 34.67
CA LEU A 137 -12.82 9.16 34.46
C LEU A 137 -13.97 9.66 35.34
N ASP A 138 -15.04 8.89 35.47
CA ASP A 138 -16.17 9.22 36.35
C ASP A 138 -15.75 9.26 37.82
N ASN A 139 -14.94 8.29 38.26
CA ASN A 139 -14.39 8.28 39.60
C ASN A 139 -13.50 9.51 39.86
N LEU A 140 -12.60 9.83 38.92
CA LEU A 140 -11.71 10.99 39.04
C LEU A 140 -12.46 12.32 39.02
N LYS A 141 -13.44 12.50 38.12
CA LYS A 141 -14.28 13.71 38.04
C LYS A 141 -15.10 13.95 39.31
N SER A 142 -15.49 12.88 40.01
CA SER A 142 -16.24 13.00 41.27
C SER A 142 -15.40 13.53 42.44
N ARG A 143 -14.06 13.50 42.32
CA ARG A 143 -13.12 13.81 43.42
C ARG A 143 -12.19 14.97 43.12
N TYR A 144 -11.86 15.19 41.84
CA TYR A 144 -10.87 16.16 41.40
C TYR A 144 -11.41 17.02 40.26
N LEU A 145 -10.98 18.28 40.22
CA LEU A 145 -11.18 19.10 39.02
C LEU A 145 -10.25 18.56 37.93
N LEU A 146 -10.84 17.87 36.95
CA LEU A 146 -10.12 17.18 35.89
C LEU A 146 -10.20 17.96 34.58
N GLU A 147 -9.05 18.26 34.00
CA GLU A 147 -8.88 18.85 32.68
C GLU A 147 -8.21 17.82 31.78
N ILE A 148 -8.95 17.25 30.85
CA ILE A 148 -8.39 16.33 29.86
C ILE A 148 -7.45 17.13 28.95
N VAL A 149 -6.18 16.72 28.90
CA VAL A 149 -5.15 17.31 28.03
C VAL A 149 -5.13 16.58 26.69
N GLU A 150 -5.29 15.26 26.75
CA GLU A 150 -5.27 14.33 25.64
C GLU A 150 -6.12 13.12 26.01
N TYR A 151 -7.30 13.03 25.40
CA TYR A 151 -8.06 11.79 25.41
C TYR A 151 -8.00 11.28 24.00
N ASP A 152 -7.19 10.25 23.81
CA ASP A 152 -6.86 9.82 22.47
C ASP A 152 -7.21 8.36 22.28
N THR A 153 -8.42 8.16 21.77
CA THR A 153 -8.87 6.89 21.19
C THR A 153 -8.41 6.76 19.73
N GLU A 154 -7.80 7.80 19.14
CA GLU A 154 -7.57 7.94 17.70
C GLU A 154 -6.10 8.19 17.29
N GLY A 155 -5.18 8.46 18.21
CA GLY A 155 -3.74 8.58 18.01
C GLY A 155 -3.15 9.94 17.60
N GLU A 156 -3.91 11.03 17.54
CA GLU A 156 -3.50 12.31 16.97
C GLU A 156 -2.45 13.13 17.75
N LYS A 157 -2.27 12.92 19.06
CA LYS A 157 -1.33 13.76 19.87
C LYS A 157 -0.28 12.99 20.69
N LEU A 158 -0.13 11.70 20.40
CA LEU A 158 0.64 10.78 21.21
C LEU A 158 2.17 10.92 21.06
N ASP A 159 2.90 10.47 22.08
CA ASP A 159 4.34 10.14 22.02
C ASP A 159 4.59 9.19 20.84
N ASP A 160 5.69 9.38 20.10
CA ASP A 160 5.90 8.85 18.76
C ASP A 160 5.71 7.33 18.67
N THR A 161 5.96 6.60 19.75
CA THR A 161 5.83 5.14 19.73
C THR A 161 4.42 4.62 20.09
N VAL A 162 3.57 5.42 20.76
CA VAL A 162 2.16 5.04 20.99
C VAL A 162 1.36 5.24 19.69
N PHE A 163 1.72 6.25 18.89
CA PHE A 163 1.18 6.45 17.53
C PHE A 163 1.25 5.18 16.67
N TYR A 164 2.36 4.43 16.71
CA TYR A 164 2.52 3.24 15.86
C TYR A 164 1.62 2.06 16.25
N ILE A 165 1.27 1.93 17.53
CA ILE A 165 0.32 0.92 17.99
C ILE A 165 -1.09 1.27 17.48
N PHE A 166 -1.49 2.54 17.59
CA PHE A 166 -2.77 3.01 17.02
C PHE A 166 -2.79 2.89 15.51
N PHE A 167 -1.69 3.19 14.82
CA PHE A 167 -1.55 2.98 13.38
C PHE A 167 -1.76 1.50 13.01
N ALA A 168 -1.13 0.56 13.71
CA ALA A 168 -1.34 -0.87 13.46
C ALA A 168 -2.77 -1.33 13.76
N GLN A 169 -3.44 -0.74 14.75
CA GLN A 169 -4.86 -0.99 15.02
C GLN A 169 -5.75 -0.48 13.89
N LYS A 170 -5.56 0.77 13.42
CA LYS A 170 -6.29 1.32 12.28
C LYS A 170 -6.05 0.51 11.00
N LEU A 171 -4.83 0.05 10.77
CA LEU A 171 -4.53 -0.86 9.65
C LEU A 171 -5.33 -2.17 9.74
N ARG A 172 -5.42 -2.76 10.93
CA ARG A 172 -6.18 -4.00 11.17
C ARG A 172 -7.66 -3.84 10.80
N GLU A 173 -8.26 -2.67 11.02
CA GLU A 173 -9.65 -2.40 10.62
C GLU A 173 -9.85 -2.35 9.09
N ILE A 174 -8.77 -2.08 8.34
CA ILE A 174 -8.77 -2.05 6.88
C ILE A 174 -8.52 -3.46 6.32
N ILE A 175 -7.49 -4.16 6.80
CA ILE A 175 -7.02 -5.44 6.22
C ILE A 175 -7.67 -6.68 6.85
N GLY A 176 -8.26 -6.56 8.05
CA GLY A 176 -8.85 -7.67 8.79
C GLY A 176 -7.85 -8.45 9.67
N ASN A 177 -8.35 -9.51 10.33
CA ASN A 177 -7.61 -10.28 11.34
C ASN A 177 -6.65 -11.35 10.78
N THR A 178 -6.65 -11.61 9.48
CA THR A 178 -5.86 -12.68 8.86
C THR A 178 -4.39 -12.30 8.65
N GLU A 179 -4.03 -11.04 8.85
CA GLU A 179 -2.72 -10.47 8.52
C GLU A 179 -1.92 -10.05 9.77
N ASP A 180 -2.18 -10.69 10.92
CA ASP A 180 -1.52 -10.36 12.20
C ASP A 180 0.01 -10.52 12.11
N ASP A 181 0.52 -11.54 11.39
CA ASP A 181 1.96 -11.73 11.17
C ASP A 181 2.60 -10.55 10.43
N PHE A 182 1.90 -9.99 9.44
CA PHE A 182 2.35 -8.82 8.70
C PHE A 182 2.35 -7.57 9.59
N LEU A 183 1.28 -7.34 10.35
CA LEU A 183 1.18 -6.20 11.29
C LEU A 183 2.30 -6.26 12.34
N ILE A 184 2.61 -7.45 12.84
CA ILE A 184 3.72 -7.68 13.78
C ILE A 184 5.06 -7.32 13.13
N LYS A 185 5.32 -7.78 11.90
CA LYS A 185 6.55 -7.44 11.18
C LYS A 185 6.65 -5.93 10.94
N LEU A 186 5.56 -5.31 10.49
CA LEU A 186 5.48 -3.86 10.24
C LEU A 186 5.82 -3.07 11.51
N LEU A 187 5.21 -3.42 12.66
CA LEU A 187 5.54 -2.81 13.95
C LEU A 187 7.01 -2.99 14.35
N GLY A 188 7.60 -4.14 14.03
CA GLY A 188 9.05 -4.36 14.19
C GLY A 188 9.89 -3.41 13.32
N ASP A 189 9.44 -3.10 12.11
CA ASP A 189 10.16 -2.30 11.11
C ASP A 189 9.87 -0.79 11.18
N VAL A 190 8.85 -0.38 11.93
CA VAL A 190 8.44 1.03 12.11
C VAL A 190 9.61 1.97 12.39
N ASN A 191 10.51 1.65 13.33
CA ASN A 191 11.64 2.56 13.61
C ASN A 191 12.61 2.69 12.43
N HIS A 192 12.77 1.63 11.63
CA HIS A 192 13.62 1.67 10.45
C HIS A 192 12.96 2.53 9.35
N ILE A 193 11.64 2.35 9.15
CA ILE A 193 10.81 3.20 8.29
C ILE A 193 10.94 4.67 8.71
N VAL A 194 10.76 4.96 10.01
CA VAL A 194 10.86 6.32 10.57
C VAL A 194 12.24 6.93 10.38
N GLN A 195 13.30 6.16 10.64
CA GLN A 195 14.67 6.59 10.40
C GLN A 195 14.92 6.89 8.93
N GLU A 196 14.42 6.04 8.03
CA GLU A 196 14.55 6.23 6.59
C GLU A 196 13.78 7.47 6.11
N LEU A 197 12.53 7.65 6.54
CA LEU A 197 11.71 8.83 6.24
C LEU A 197 12.39 10.10 6.76
N THR A 198 12.90 10.08 7.99
CA THR A 198 13.64 11.22 8.57
C THR A 198 14.91 11.53 7.77
N ARG A 199 15.65 10.50 7.32
CA ARG A 199 16.83 10.66 6.46
C ARG A 199 16.48 11.30 5.11
N LEU A 200 15.30 10.99 4.58
CA LEU A 200 14.77 11.58 3.34
C LEU A 200 14.17 12.97 3.56
N GLY A 201 14.04 13.43 4.81
CA GLY A 201 13.46 14.71 5.18
C GLY A 201 11.93 14.72 5.21
N GLU A 202 11.31 13.54 5.20
CA GLU A 202 9.85 13.36 5.28
C GLU A 202 9.37 13.25 6.72
N ASP A 203 8.14 13.71 6.99
CA ASP A 203 7.47 13.51 8.28
C ASP A 203 6.82 12.12 8.35
N PRO A 204 7.29 11.21 9.22
CA PRO A 204 6.72 9.88 9.35
C PRO A 204 5.22 9.88 9.63
N LYS A 205 4.71 10.81 10.44
CA LYS A 205 3.27 10.85 10.80
C LYS A 205 2.43 11.10 9.55
N HIS A 206 2.84 12.06 8.72
CA HIS A 206 2.19 12.35 7.45
C HIS A 206 2.17 11.15 6.49
N VAL A 207 3.26 10.39 6.44
CA VAL A 207 3.35 9.17 5.62
C VAL A 207 2.41 8.10 6.13
N PHE A 208 2.40 7.83 7.44
CA PHE A 208 1.49 6.85 8.04
C PHE A 208 0.00 7.23 7.89
N GLU A 209 -0.34 8.52 7.99
CA GLU A 209 -1.67 9.03 7.66
C GLU A 209 -2.03 8.79 6.19
N SER A 210 -1.07 9.03 5.28
CA SER A 210 -1.25 8.76 3.84
C SER A 210 -1.48 7.26 3.58
N ILE A 211 -0.85 6.36 4.33
CA ILE A 211 -1.11 4.90 4.26
C ILE A 211 -2.56 4.61 4.60
N LEU A 212 -3.04 5.09 5.76
CA LEU A 212 -4.41 4.86 6.21
C LEU A 212 -5.43 5.43 5.23
N LEU A 213 -5.17 6.65 4.74
CA LEU A 213 -6.02 7.29 3.74
C LEU A 213 -6.08 6.49 2.43
N THR A 214 -4.98 5.86 2.02
CA THR A 214 -4.93 5.00 0.84
C THR A 214 -5.83 3.78 1.01
N GLY A 215 -5.70 3.06 2.13
CA GLY A 215 -6.52 1.88 2.41
C GLY A 215 -8.00 2.20 2.57
N ASN A 216 -8.33 3.28 3.29
CA ASN A 216 -9.71 3.73 3.44
C ASN A 216 -10.32 4.19 2.12
N THR A 217 -9.57 4.94 1.29
CA THR A 217 -10.08 5.39 -0.01
C THR A 217 -10.46 4.18 -0.87
N LEU A 218 -9.57 3.18 -1.00
CA LEU A 218 -9.85 1.96 -1.77
C LEU A 218 -11.08 1.19 -1.28
N LYS A 219 -11.26 1.13 0.04
CA LYS A 219 -12.44 0.51 0.67
C LYS A 219 -13.71 1.30 0.33
N ASP A 220 -13.68 2.61 0.51
CA ASP A 220 -14.83 3.50 0.34
C ASP A 220 -15.26 3.67 -1.12
N THR A 221 -14.33 3.54 -2.07
CA THR A 221 -14.60 3.60 -3.51
C THR A 221 -14.85 2.23 -4.14
N SER A 222 -15.07 1.18 -3.34
CA SER A 222 -15.51 -0.14 -3.79
C SER A 222 -16.98 -0.38 -3.45
N GLY A 223 -17.64 -1.27 -4.18
CA GLY A 223 -19.07 -1.56 -3.97
C GLY A 223 -19.96 -0.34 -4.23
N ASP A 224 -20.68 0.12 -3.20
CA ASP A 224 -21.66 1.21 -3.32
C ASP A 224 -21.04 2.56 -3.66
N GLY A 225 -19.76 2.77 -3.31
CA GLY A 225 -19.02 3.99 -3.63
C GLY A 225 -18.25 3.93 -4.95
N PHE A 226 -18.31 2.81 -5.68
CA PHE A 226 -17.60 2.65 -6.93
C PHE A 226 -18.14 3.60 -8.01
N TYR A 227 -17.24 4.10 -8.85
CA TYR A 227 -17.56 4.84 -10.06
C TYR A 227 -16.46 4.60 -11.10
N ALA A 228 -16.71 4.88 -12.37
CA ALA A 228 -15.65 4.81 -13.38
C ALA A 228 -15.91 5.82 -14.49
N ASP A 229 -14.86 6.23 -15.17
CA ASP A 229 -15.02 6.91 -16.46
C ASP A 229 -14.70 5.94 -17.59
N ILE A 230 -15.49 5.99 -18.65
CA ILE A 230 -15.42 5.06 -19.77
C ILE A 230 -15.15 5.86 -21.04
N GLN A 231 -14.16 5.43 -21.82
CA GLN A 231 -14.03 5.83 -23.22
C GLN A 231 -14.19 4.61 -24.11
N LYS A 232 -14.93 4.79 -25.19
CA LYS A 232 -15.07 3.80 -26.26
C LYS A 232 -14.54 4.40 -27.54
N VAL A 233 -13.61 3.71 -28.19
CA VAL A 233 -12.95 4.14 -29.43
C VAL A 233 -13.05 3.03 -30.46
N ASP A 234 -13.61 3.32 -31.62
CA ASP A 234 -13.58 2.41 -32.77
C ASP A 234 -12.19 2.46 -33.41
N LEU A 235 -11.44 1.35 -33.37
CA LEU A 235 -10.09 1.27 -33.91
C LEU A 235 -10.13 1.01 -35.43
N ASN A 236 -11.02 0.11 -35.84
CA ASN A 236 -11.36 -0.20 -37.23
C ASN A 236 -12.85 -0.60 -37.31
N GLN A 237 -13.29 -1.18 -38.43
CA GLN A 237 -14.71 -1.52 -38.65
C GLN A 237 -15.24 -2.55 -37.63
N ASP A 238 -14.38 -3.44 -37.14
CA ASP A 238 -14.78 -4.62 -36.37
C ASP A 238 -14.17 -4.66 -34.95
N THR A 239 -13.22 -3.77 -34.66
CA THR A 239 -12.45 -3.77 -33.40
C THR A 239 -12.65 -2.47 -32.61
N GLN A 240 -12.97 -2.61 -31.34
CA GLN A 240 -13.22 -1.52 -30.41
C GLN A 240 -12.25 -1.54 -29.24
N LEU A 241 -11.76 -0.37 -28.83
CA LEU A 241 -11.01 -0.16 -27.61
C LEU A 241 -11.91 0.46 -26.56
N TYR A 242 -11.96 -0.17 -25.40
CA TYR A 242 -12.52 0.41 -24.19
C TYR A 242 -11.38 0.82 -23.26
N CYS A 243 -11.49 2.00 -22.66
CA CYS A 243 -10.67 2.45 -21.55
C CYS A 243 -11.58 2.67 -20.34
N PHE A 244 -11.32 1.93 -19.27
CA PHE A 244 -12.01 2.07 -17.99
C PHE A 244 -11.06 2.72 -16.99
N GLN A 245 -11.49 3.85 -16.45
CA GLN A 245 -10.73 4.64 -15.48
C GLN A 245 -11.41 4.48 -14.12
N PRO A 246 -10.97 3.54 -13.26
CA PRO A 246 -11.57 3.31 -11.94
C PRO A 246 -11.37 4.53 -11.00
N PRO A 247 -11.96 4.53 -9.79
CA PRO A 247 -11.82 5.64 -8.84
C PRO A 247 -10.37 5.88 -8.40
N CYS A 248 -9.59 4.82 -8.34
CA CYS A 248 -8.21 4.82 -7.89
C CYS A 248 -7.35 3.88 -8.76
N GLY A 249 -6.08 4.22 -8.91
CA GLY A 249 -5.13 3.39 -9.65
C GLY A 249 -5.21 3.53 -11.17
N GLY A 250 -4.54 2.60 -11.84
CA GLY A 250 -4.42 2.47 -13.28
C GLY A 250 -5.70 2.09 -14.02
N ASN A 251 -5.66 2.39 -15.30
CA ASN A 251 -6.69 2.10 -16.27
C ASN A 251 -6.75 0.60 -16.60
N ILE A 252 -7.94 0.14 -16.97
CA ILE A 252 -8.14 -1.18 -17.55
C ILE A 252 -8.55 -0.97 -19.00
N PHE A 253 -7.83 -1.59 -19.94
CA PHE A 253 -8.19 -1.53 -21.34
C PHE A 253 -8.71 -2.87 -21.83
N VAL A 254 -9.72 -2.81 -22.70
CA VAL A 254 -10.27 -3.98 -23.39
C VAL A 254 -10.23 -3.72 -24.89
N ILE A 255 -9.49 -4.55 -25.61
CA ILE A 255 -9.51 -4.61 -27.08
C ILE A 255 -10.48 -5.71 -27.46
N ASN A 256 -11.62 -5.33 -28.03
CA ASN A 256 -12.73 -6.21 -28.36
C ASN A 256 -12.85 -6.34 -29.88
N ALA A 257 -12.51 -7.52 -30.41
CA ALA A 257 -12.70 -7.93 -31.80
C ALA A 257 -13.86 -8.95 -31.90
N PRO A 258 -14.34 -9.31 -33.10
CA PRO A 258 -15.56 -10.12 -33.25
C PRO A 258 -15.52 -11.50 -32.57
N GLU A 259 -14.38 -12.18 -32.60
CA GLU A 259 -14.22 -13.56 -32.09
C GLU A 259 -13.33 -13.66 -30.84
N GLU A 260 -12.66 -12.57 -30.46
CA GLU A 260 -11.72 -12.55 -29.36
C GLU A 260 -11.61 -11.19 -28.69
N MET A 261 -11.19 -11.24 -27.43
CA MET A 261 -10.97 -10.08 -26.61
C MET A 261 -9.66 -10.24 -25.85
N VAL A 262 -8.93 -9.15 -25.71
CA VAL A 262 -7.72 -9.07 -24.91
C VAL A 262 -7.83 -7.89 -23.96
N MET A 263 -7.37 -8.08 -22.74
CA MET A 263 -7.21 -6.99 -21.78
C MET A 263 -5.76 -6.51 -21.74
N VAL A 264 -5.58 -5.20 -21.56
CA VAL A 264 -4.30 -4.62 -21.15
C VAL A 264 -4.49 -4.07 -19.76
N ASP A 265 -3.71 -4.61 -18.83
CA ASP A 265 -3.86 -4.43 -17.38
C ASP A 265 -5.24 -4.87 -16.84
N SER A 266 -5.37 -4.89 -15.52
CA SER A 266 -6.48 -5.53 -14.80
C SER A 266 -7.04 -4.69 -13.65
N GLY A 267 -6.37 -3.62 -13.25
CA GLY A 267 -6.80 -2.81 -12.11
C GLY A 267 -6.40 -3.41 -10.77
N TYR A 268 -6.77 -2.72 -9.69
CA TYR A 268 -6.75 -3.27 -8.34
C TYR A 268 -7.74 -4.44 -8.18
N GLY A 269 -7.34 -5.46 -7.42
CA GLY A 269 -8.17 -6.65 -7.14
C GLY A 269 -9.50 -6.34 -6.45
N ILE A 270 -9.52 -5.32 -5.57
CA ILE A 270 -10.71 -4.90 -4.81
C ILE A 270 -11.86 -4.43 -5.72
N TYR A 271 -11.53 -3.90 -6.91
CA TYR A 271 -12.52 -3.44 -7.89
C TYR A 271 -13.02 -4.54 -8.81
N TYR A 272 -12.45 -5.76 -8.78
CA TYR A 272 -12.86 -6.84 -9.67
C TYR A 272 -14.40 -7.05 -9.70
N PRO A 273 -15.12 -7.15 -8.57
CA PRO A 273 -16.58 -7.34 -8.61
C PRO A 273 -17.33 -6.18 -9.27
N ASP A 274 -16.84 -4.94 -9.14
CA ASP A 274 -17.47 -3.76 -9.70
C ASP A 274 -17.14 -3.58 -11.19
N ILE A 275 -15.93 -3.95 -11.59
CA ILE A 275 -15.52 -4.03 -12.99
C ILE A 275 -16.33 -5.07 -13.76
N LEU A 276 -16.69 -6.22 -13.15
CA LEU A 276 -17.60 -7.17 -13.80
C LEU A 276 -18.98 -6.57 -14.09
N LYS A 277 -19.54 -5.80 -13.14
CA LYS A 277 -20.82 -5.09 -13.35
C LYS A 277 -20.69 -4.04 -14.45
N LEU A 278 -19.56 -3.33 -14.49
CA LEU A 278 -19.24 -2.33 -15.51
C LEU A 278 -19.12 -2.96 -16.91
N PHE A 279 -18.43 -4.10 -17.03
CA PHE A 279 -18.34 -4.85 -18.28
C PHE A 279 -19.73 -5.30 -18.75
N GLN A 280 -20.56 -5.83 -17.85
CA GLN A 280 -21.94 -6.17 -18.16
C GLN A 280 -22.75 -4.95 -18.65
N HIS A 281 -22.58 -3.80 -18.01
CA HIS A 281 -23.22 -2.54 -18.43
C HIS A 281 -22.79 -2.12 -19.84
N CYS A 282 -21.52 -2.33 -20.19
CA CYS A 282 -20.97 -2.03 -21.52
C CYS A 282 -21.25 -3.11 -22.58
N GLY A 283 -21.90 -4.23 -22.21
CA GLY A 283 -22.17 -5.35 -23.11
C GLY A 283 -20.93 -6.20 -23.43
N ILE A 284 -19.92 -6.19 -22.57
CA ILE A 284 -18.68 -6.95 -22.71
C ILE A 284 -18.88 -8.37 -22.15
N ASP A 285 -18.77 -9.39 -23.01
CA ASP A 285 -18.82 -10.80 -22.62
C ASP A 285 -17.41 -11.37 -22.44
N LEU A 286 -17.04 -11.64 -21.18
CA LEU A 286 -15.74 -12.18 -20.81
C LEU A 286 -15.49 -13.61 -21.33
N LYS A 287 -16.49 -14.32 -21.85
CA LYS A 287 -16.24 -15.62 -22.52
C LYS A 287 -15.29 -15.52 -23.70
N ASN A 288 -15.21 -14.35 -24.33
CA ASN A 288 -14.32 -14.09 -25.45
C ASN A 288 -12.91 -13.64 -25.02
N LEU A 289 -12.68 -13.42 -23.72
CA LEU A 289 -11.38 -13.01 -23.20
C LEU A 289 -10.36 -14.14 -23.39
N LYS A 290 -9.31 -13.89 -24.17
CA LYS A 290 -8.24 -14.86 -24.47
C LYS A 290 -7.01 -14.68 -23.59
N GLY A 291 -6.78 -13.48 -23.07
CA GLY A 291 -5.65 -13.21 -22.20
C GLY A 291 -5.57 -11.77 -21.72
N ILE A 292 -4.67 -11.56 -20.76
CA ILE A 292 -4.37 -10.26 -20.15
C ILE A 292 -2.90 -9.96 -20.38
N TYR A 293 -2.58 -8.83 -21.01
CA TYR A 293 -1.22 -8.36 -21.17
C TYR A 293 -0.94 -7.30 -20.11
N MET A 294 0.00 -7.59 -19.22
CA MET A 294 0.32 -6.70 -18.10
C MET A 294 1.49 -5.81 -18.46
N THR A 295 1.31 -4.50 -18.30
CA THR A 295 2.35 -3.52 -18.57
C THR A 295 3.44 -3.58 -17.50
N HIS A 296 3.09 -3.71 -16.22
CA HIS A 296 4.05 -3.79 -15.12
C HIS A 296 3.40 -4.36 -13.84
N ALA A 297 4.15 -4.32 -12.73
CA ALA A 297 3.87 -5.07 -11.51
C ALA A 297 3.13 -4.31 -10.41
N ASP A 298 2.84 -3.02 -10.60
CA ASP A 298 2.11 -2.27 -9.59
C ASP A 298 0.68 -2.81 -9.47
N ALA A 299 0.17 -2.82 -8.24
CA ALA A 299 -1.06 -3.53 -7.88
C ALA A 299 -2.30 -3.03 -8.63
N ASP A 300 -2.29 -1.79 -9.10
CA ASP A 300 -3.35 -1.21 -9.91
C ASP A 300 -3.28 -1.57 -11.39
N HIS A 301 -2.22 -2.23 -11.84
CA HIS A 301 -2.10 -2.71 -13.21
C HIS A 301 -2.30 -4.22 -13.29
N CYS A 302 -1.78 -4.98 -12.34
CA CYS A 302 -1.85 -6.45 -12.37
C CYS A 302 -2.66 -7.09 -11.23
N GLY A 303 -3.19 -6.30 -10.28
CA GLY A 303 -3.72 -6.83 -9.03
C GLY A 303 -5.03 -7.58 -9.12
N ALA A 304 -5.79 -7.48 -10.22
CA ALA A 304 -6.98 -8.31 -10.43
C ALA A 304 -6.74 -9.49 -11.38
N GLY A 305 -5.52 -9.66 -11.92
CA GLY A 305 -5.23 -10.62 -12.99
C GLY A 305 -5.64 -12.07 -12.66
N GLY A 306 -5.46 -12.51 -11.41
CA GLY A 306 -5.80 -13.85 -10.98
C GLY A 306 -7.31 -14.16 -10.88
N PHE A 307 -8.18 -13.15 -10.95
CA PHE A 307 -9.63 -13.36 -10.89
C PHE A 307 -10.27 -13.71 -12.24
N TYR A 308 -9.60 -13.46 -13.37
CA TYR A 308 -10.22 -13.62 -14.70
C TYR A 308 -10.11 -15.04 -15.28
N GLY A 309 -9.33 -15.94 -14.67
CA GLY A 309 -9.24 -17.34 -15.11
C GLY A 309 -8.68 -17.56 -16.51
N VAL A 310 -7.98 -16.57 -17.06
CA VAL A 310 -7.30 -16.60 -18.37
C VAL A 310 -5.80 -16.42 -18.20
N LYS A 311 -5.04 -16.79 -19.24
CA LYS A 311 -3.59 -16.64 -19.25
C LYS A 311 -3.19 -15.17 -19.20
N SER A 312 -2.25 -14.86 -18.32
CA SER A 312 -1.61 -13.54 -18.24
C SER A 312 -0.26 -13.56 -18.94
N PHE A 313 0.08 -12.49 -19.64
CA PHE A 313 1.31 -12.31 -20.37
C PHE A 313 2.08 -11.14 -19.77
N MET A 314 3.32 -11.38 -19.35
CA MET A 314 4.11 -10.35 -18.66
C MET A 314 5.61 -10.57 -18.85
N HIS A 315 6.38 -9.55 -18.51
CA HIS A 315 7.84 -9.65 -18.45
C HIS A 315 8.30 -10.45 -17.23
N ARG A 316 9.50 -11.03 -17.29
CA ARG A 316 10.12 -11.74 -16.16
C ARG A 316 10.23 -10.85 -14.92
N GLY A 317 10.73 -9.62 -15.08
CA GLY A 317 10.82 -8.64 -14.00
C GLY A 317 9.48 -8.35 -13.32
N THR A 318 8.38 -8.26 -14.07
CA THR A 318 7.04 -8.12 -13.50
C THR A 318 6.67 -9.32 -12.63
N SER A 319 6.90 -10.54 -13.13
CA SER A 319 6.66 -11.77 -12.38
C SER A 319 7.52 -11.87 -11.12
N ASP A 320 8.78 -11.44 -11.20
CA ASP A 320 9.71 -11.49 -10.08
C ASP A 320 9.32 -10.48 -8.99
N ILE A 321 8.93 -9.24 -9.37
CA ILE A 321 8.41 -8.23 -8.44
C ILE A 321 7.18 -8.77 -7.69
N ILE A 322 6.22 -9.37 -8.42
CA ILE A 322 5.02 -9.97 -7.83
C ILE A 322 5.41 -11.07 -6.83
N GLY A 323 6.31 -11.98 -7.23
CA GLY A 323 6.76 -13.08 -6.38
C GLY A 323 7.56 -12.63 -5.15
N LYS A 324 8.27 -11.51 -5.23
CA LYS A 324 9.03 -10.92 -4.12
C LYS A 324 8.20 -9.99 -3.25
N ALA A 325 7.06 -9.52 -3.74
CA ALA A 325 6.26 -8.46 -3.13
C ALA A 325 7.12 -7.22 -2.81
N ASN A 326 7.99 -6.83 -3.73
CA ASN A 326 8.84 -5.65 -3.64
C ASN A 326 8.98 -5.02 -5.03
N ARG A 327 8.33 -3.86 -5.24
CA ARG A 327 8.38 -3.15 -6.52
C ARG A 327 9.77 -2.64 -6.91
N ALA A 328 10.66 -2.45 -5.95
CA ALA A 328 12.03 -2.03 -6.23
C ALA A 328 12.94 -3.20 -6.65
N TYR A 329 12.45 -4.44 -6.67
CA TYR A 329 13.24 -5.59 -7.12
C TYR A 329 13.79 -5.40 -8.53
N GLY A 330 15.07 -5.70 -8.72
CA GLY A 330 15.80 -5.49 -9.99
C GLY A 330 16.20 -4.04 -10.26
N SER A 331 16.06 -3.13 -9.28
CA SER A 331 16.44 -1.72 -9.40
C SER A 331 17.61 -1.37 -8.48
N ASN A 332 18.13 -0.15 -8.61
CA ASN A 332 19.18 0.40 -7.73
C ASN A 332 18.69 0.75 -6.31
N VAL A 333 17.39 0.67 -6.06
CA VAL A 333 16.77 0.92 -4.75
C VAL A 333 16.09 -0.33 -4.18
N GLU A 334 16.43 -1.53 -4.68
CA GLU A 334 15.85 -2.82 -4.24
C GLU A 334 15.89 -3.02 -2.72
N GLU A 335 16.97 -2.55 -2.07
CA GLU A 335 17.18 -2.68 -0.63
C GLU A 335 16.41 -1.64 0.23
N CYS A 336 15.65 -0.74 -0.41
CA CYS A 336 14.85 0.26 0.30
C CYS A 336 13.66 -0.39 1.02
N VAL A 337 13.58 -0.26 2.35
CA VAL A 337 12.50 -0.88 3.12
C VAL A 337 11.14 -0.25 2.80
N LEU A 338 11.11 1.05 2.47
CA LEU A 338 9.88 1.75 2.13
C LEU A 338 9.20 1.16 0.89
N GLU A 339 9.97 0.72 -0.09
CA GLU A 339 9.47 0.11 -1.32
C GLU A 339 8.79 -1.24 -1.05
N GLU A 340 9.42 -2.10 -0.23
CA GLU A 340 8.84 -3.38 0.20
C GLU A 340 7.57 -3.17 1.02
N VAL A 341 7.61 -2.25 1.99
CA VAL A 341 6.48 -1.97 2.88
C VAL A 341 5.30 -1.40 2.12
N TYR A 342 5.54 -0.43 1.22
CA TYR A 342 4.51 0.10 0.33
C TYR A 342 3.88 -1.01 -0.50
N THR A 343 4.69 -1.83 -1.16
CA THR A 343 4.22 -2.91 -2.05
C THR A 343 3.31 -3.87 -1.29
N LYS A 344 3.68 -4.25 -0.07
CA LYS A 344 2.85 -5.14 0.76
C LYS A 344 1.55 -4.49 1.20
N LEU A 345 1.61 -3.25 1.69
CA LEU A 345 0.41 -2.53 2.12
C LEU A 345 -0.59 -2.35 0.98
N ILE A 346 -0.12 -1.88 -0.19
CA ILE A 346 -1.01 -1.68 -1.34
C ILE A 346 -1.57 -3.02 -1.82
N ASN A 347 -0.80 -4.10 -1.80
CA ASN A 347 -1.30 -5.43 -2.16
C ASN A 347 -2.42 -5.90 -1.22
N LEU A 348 -2.27 -5.66 0.09
CA LEU A 348 -3.31 -6.00 1.08
C LEU A 348 -4.56 -5.14 0.89
N PHE A 349 -4.43 -3.82 0.83
CA PHE A 349 -5.57 -2.91 0.67
C PHE A 349 -6.34 -3.16 -0.62
N SER A 350 -5.61 -3.41 -1.71
CA SER A 350 -6.19 -3.66 -3.02
C SER A 350 -6.63 -5.09 -3.24
N ARG A 351 -6.50 -5.98 -2.25
CA ARG A 351 -6.81 -7.42 -2.39
C ARG A 351 -6.14 -8.04 -3.61
N PHE A 352 -4.85 -7.78 -3.74
CA PHE A 352 -4.02 -8.24 -4.85
C PHE A 352 -4.15 -9.75 -5.05
N ASN A 353 -4.52 -10.15 -6.26
CA ASN A 353 -4.66 -11.53 -6.67
C ASN A 353 -3.76 -11.78 -7.89
N SER A 354 -2.59 -12.36 -7.62
CA SER A 354 -1.62 -12.71 -8.67
C SER A 354 -2.22 -13.69 -9.67
N PRO A 355 -1.96 -13.53 -10.98
CA PRO A 355 -2.32 -14.55 -11.96
C PRO A 355 -1.59 -15.87 -11.69
N ALA A 356 -2.33 -16.98 -11.82
CA ALA A 356 -1.80 -18.34 -11.62
C ALA A 356 -1.23 -18.95 -12.93
N ASP A 357 -1.85 -18.68 -14.08
CA ASP A 357 -1.36 -19.10 -15.40
C ASP A 357 -0.68 -17.92 -16.09
N VAL A 358 0.65 -17.95 -16.12
CA VAL A 358 1.49 -16.86 -16.63
C VAL A 358 2.36 -17.35 -17.77
N ASN A 359 2.38 -16.58 -18.85
CA ASN A 359 3.36 -16.69 -19.92
C ASN A 359 4.35 -15.53 -19.82
N ILE A 360 5.62 -15.87 -19.64
CA ILE A 360 6.71 -14.91 -19.57
C ILE A 360 7.22 -14.62 -20.98
N PHE A 361 7.27 -13.34 -21.35
CA PHE A 361 7.83 -12.93 -22.63
C PHE A 361 9.26 -13.47 -22.82
N SER A 362 9.61 -13.83 -24.05
CA SER A 362 10.93 -14.34 -24.37
C SER A 362 11.98 -13.23 -24.26
N GLU A 363 13.21 -13.59 -23.88
CA GLU A 363 14.36 -12.68 -23.92
C GLU A 363 14.88 -12.44 -25.35
N ASN A 364 14.34 -13.14 -26.34
CA ASN A 364 14.72 -12.99 -27.74
C ASN A 364 14.23 -11.64 -28.30
N ILE A 365 15.18 -10.85 -28.79
CA ILE A 365 14.88 -9.57 -29.44
C ILE A 365 14.45 -9.84 -30.88
N ILE A 366 13.18 -9.54 -31.20
CA ILE A 366 12.62 -9.70 -32.55
C ILE A 366 13.11 -8.57 -33.46
N LYS A 367 13.02 -7.33 -32.98
CA LYS A 367 13.46 -6.11 -33.68
C LYS A 367 13.59 -4.95 -32.70
N MET A 368 14.09 -3.80 -33.18
CA MET A 368 14.10 -2.56 -32.42
C MET A 368 12.97 -1.63 -32.87
N ARG A 369 12.29 -1.00 -31.91
CA ARG A 369 11.32 0.09 -32.13
C ARG A 369 11.85 1.35 -31.44
N GLY A 370 12.54 2.18 -32.21
CA GLY A 370 13.27 3.32 -31.64
C GLY A 370 14.35 2.84 -30.67
N SER A 371 14.25 3.21 -29.40
CA SER A 371 15.18 2.79 -28.34
C SER A 371 14.77 1.50 -27.61
N PHE A 372 13.60 0.94 -27.90
CA PHE A 372 13.08 -0.22 -27.19
C PHE A 372 13.22 -1.51 -28.00
N LYS A 373 13.45 -2.62 -27.30
CA LYS A 373 13.50 -3.95 -27.90
C LYS A 373 12.09 -4.50 -27.99
N VAL A 374 11.71 -5.03 -29.15
CA VAL A 374 10.48 -5.81 -29.30
C VAL A 374 10.77 -7.24 -28.89
N VAL A 375 10.17 -7.67 -27.78
CA VAL A 375 10.44 -8.98 -27.15
C VAL A 375 9.32 -10.00 -27.38
N HIS A 376 8.16 -9.52 -27.83
CA HIS A 376 7.02 -10.37 -28.17
C HIS A 376 6.12 -9.68 -29.19
N ILE A 377 5.38 -10.47 -29.95
CA ILE A 377 4.36 -10.00 -30.90
C ILE A 377 3.12 -10.88 -30.70
N PHE A 378 1.94 -10.26 -30.66
CA PHE A 378 0.66 -10.94 -30.58
C PHE A 378 -0.37 -10.27 -31.49
N LYS A 379 -1.50 -10.94 -31.71
CA LYS A 379 -2.59 -10.43 -32.55
C LYS A 379 -3.90 -10.39 -31.79
N VAL A 380 -4.75 -9.45 -32.17
CA VAL A 380 -6.14 -9.35 -31.76
C VAL A 380 -6.95 -9.01 -33.00
N GLY A 381 -7.69 -9.98 -33.54
CA GLY A 381 -8.24 -9.89 -34.89
C GLY A 381 -7.14 -9.63 -35.92
N ASP A 382 -7.34 -8.60 -36.74
CA ASP A 382 -6.37 -8.20 -37.77
C ASP A 382 -5.25 -7.29 -37.25
N MET A 383 -5.28 -6.92 -35.97
CA MET A 383 -4.32 -5.99 -35.38
C MET A 383 -3.11 -6.72 -34.81
N GLU A 384 -1.91 -6.33 -35.26
CA GLU A 384 -0.64 -6.85 -34.72
C GLU A 384 -0.07 -5.89 -33.67
N PHE A 385 0.17 -6.40 -32.47
CA PHE A 385 0.75 -5.68 -31.34
C PHE A 385 2.16 -6.16 -31.07
N GLU A 386 3.06 -5.21 -30.87
CA GLU A 386 4.43 -5.37 -30.43
C GLU A 386 4.51 -5.13 -28.93
N VAL A 387 5.25 -5.98 -28.20
CA VAL A 387 5.61 -5.78 -26.80
C VAL A 387 7.02 -5.20 -26.74
N LEU A 388 7.15 -3.98 -26.25
CA LEU A 388 8.38 -3.22 -26.17
C LEU A 388 8.91 -3.25 -24.74
N GLU A 389 10.13 -3.77 -24.54
CA GLU A 389 10.80 -3.76 -23.24
C GLU A 389 11.15 -2.31 -22.83
N SER A 390 10.68 -1.89 -21.65
CA SER A 390 11.05 -0.62 -21.00
C SER A 390 12.55 -0.58 -20.66
N LEU A 391 13.09 0.62 -20.43
CA LEU A 391 14.44 0.77 -19.88
C LEU A 391 14.49 0.49 -18.37
N GLY A 392 13.36 0.20 -17.72
CA GLY A 392 13.26 -0.11 -16.30
C GLY A 392 13.18 1.13 -15.39
N GLY A 393 12.82 2.30 -15.95
CA GLY A 393 12.86 3.56 -15.21
C GLY A 393 11.76 3.70 -14.16
N HIS A 394 10.52 3.35 -14.52
CA HIS A 394 9.42 3.34 -13.56
C HIS A 394 9.45 2.06 -12.71
N LEU A 395 9.53 0.89 -13.35
CA LEU A 395 9.75 -0.40 -12.70
C LEU A 395 10.62 -1.34 -13.55
N TYR A 396 11.38 -2.21 -12.89
CA TYR A 396 12.03 -3.32 -13.59
C TYR A 396 10.98 -4.23 -14.23
N GLY A 397 11.15 -4.50 -15.51
CA GLY A 397 10.26 -5.37 -16.27
C GLY A 397 8.97 -4.73 -16.77
N GLN A 398 8.84 -3.40 -16.69
CA GLN A 398 7.77 -2.73 -17.43
C GLN A 398 7.88 -3.01 -18.94
N VAL A 399 6.73 -3.04 -19.61
CA VAL A 399 6.62 -3.11 -21.06
C VAL A 399 5.63 -2.08 -21.58
N PHE A 400 5.79 -1.72 -22.84
CA PHE A 400 4.78 -1.00 -23.61
C PHE A 400 4.18 -1.92 -24.66
N LEU A 401 2.95 -1.67 -25.05
CA LEU A 401 2.32 -2.39 -26.14
C LEU A 401 2.05 -1.40 -27.26
N ALA A 402 2.49 -1.68 -28.48
CA ALA A 402 2.23 -0.80 -29.62
C ALA A 402 1.58 -1.58 -30.76
N CYS A 403 0.54 -1.02 -31.38
CA CYS A 403 0.06 -1.43 -32.69
C CYS A 403 0.42 -0.33 -33.69
N PRO A 404 1.58 -0.43 -34.38
CA PRO A 404 2.04 0.64 -35.27
C PRO A 404 1.07 0.93 -36.41
N ASP A 405 0.48 -0.10 -37.01
CA ASP A 405 -0.35 0.02 -38.22
C ASP A 405 -1.66 0.79 -37.97
N GLU A 406 -2.21 0.67 -36.76
CA GLU A 406 -3.40 1.40 -36.31
C GLU A 406 -3.06 2.61 -35.42
N GLY A 407 -1.77 2.81 -35.10
CA GLY A 407 -1.32 3.95 -34.30
C GLY A 407 -1.73 3.90 -32.85
N ILE A 408 -1.59 2.76 -32.17
CA ILE A 408 -1.97 2.65 -30.75
C ILE A 408 -0.71 2.40 -29.93
N ILE A 409 -0.58 3.05 -28.78
CA ILE A 409 0.46 2.73 -27.82
C ILE A 409 -0.07 2.75 -26.38
N PHE A 410 0.13 1.65 -25.67
CA PHE A 410 -0.09 1.51 -24.23
C PHE A 410 1.22 1.78 -23.51
N THR A 411 1.25 2.82 -22.71
CA THR A 411 2.51 3.34 -22.16
C THR A 411 2.75 2.95 -20.71
N GLY A 412 1.80 2.28 -20.06
CA GLY A 412 1.76 2.20 -18.60
C GLY A 412 1.97 3.59 -17.99
N ASP A 413 2.74 3.64 -16.91
CA ASP A 413 2.93 4.87 -16.12
C ASP A 413 4.00 5.83 -16.66
N SER A 414 4.64 5.49 -17.77
CA SER A 414 5.71 6.30 -18.33
C SER A 414 5.20 7.58 -19.00
N LEU A 415 3.94 7.58 -19.46
CA LEU A 415 3.20 8.74 -19.97
C LEU A 415 1.80 8.76 -19.37
N ILE A 416 1.47 9.80 -18.61
CA ILE A 416 0.17 9.97 -17.94
C ILE A 416 -0.41 11.34 -18.32
N ASN A 417 -1.69 11.37 -18.69
CA ASN A 417 -2.43 12.61 -18.90
C ASN A 417 -3.00 13.13 -17.57
N PHE A 418 -2.16 13.82 -16.77
CA PHE A 418 -2.58 14.36 -15.47
C PHE A 418 -3.71 15.39 -15.55
N ASP A 419 -3.85 16.08 -16.69
CA ASP A 419 -4.92 17.07 -16.90
C ASP A 419 -6.28 16.39 -17.01
N SER A 420 -6.33 15.15 -17.51
CA SER A 420 -7.56 14.35 -17.63
C SER A 420 -8.07 13.73 -16.32
N LEU A 421 -7.26 13.71 -15.26
CA LEU A 421 -7.65 13.11 -13.99
C LEU A 421 -8.69 13.97 -13.28
N SER A 422 -9.66 13.35 -12.61
CA SER A 422 -10.56 14.05 -11.69
C SER A 422 -9.78 14.53 -10.45
N GLU A 423 -10.38 15.43 -9.67
CA GLU A 423 -9.78 15.89 -8.41
C GLU A 423 -9.53 14.73 -7.43
N ASP A 424 -10.50 13.82 -7.30
CA ASP A 424 -10.36 12.64 -6.43
C ASP A 424 -9.24 11.70 -6.88
N ARG A 425 -9.12 11.43 -8.19
CA ARG A 425 -8.00 10.62 -8.73
C ARG A 425 -6.66 11.31 -8.54
N ARG A 426 -6.59 12.63 -8.71
CA ARG A 426 -5.37 13.41 -8.43
C ARG A 426 -4.98 13.31 -6.95
N ARG A 427 -5.95 13.46 -6.04
CA ARG A 427 -5.73 13.32 -4.59
C ARG A 427 -5.23 11.93 -4.24
N TYR A 428 -5.82 10.88 -4.81
CA TYR A 428 -5.36 9.50 -4.60
C TYR A 428 -3.94 9.28 -5.13
N ASN A 429 -3.62 9.73 -6.35
CA ASN A 429 -2.30 9.54 -6.94
C ASN A 429 -1.17 10.25 -6.16
N LEU A 430 -1.50 11.31 -5.42
CA LEU A 430 -0.54 11.96 -4.51
C LEU A 430 -0.20 11.09 -3.30
N LEU A 431 -1.12 10.23 -2.84
CA LEU A 431 -0.87 9.35 -1.70
C LEU A 431 0.29 8.40 -1.99
N ALA A 432 0.28 7.71 -3.13
CA ALA A 432 1.39 6.82 -3.53
C ALA A 432 2.74 7.54 -3.56
N LYS A 433 2.76 8.80 -4.04
CA LYS A 433 3.97 9.62 -4.06
C LYS A 433 4.45 9.98 -2.64
N ASN A 434 3.54 10.30 -1.72
CA ASN A 434 3.88 10.61 -0.34
C ASN A 434 4.49 9.39 0.38
N LEU A 435 4.05 8.19 0.01
CA LEU A 435 4.52 6.95 0.63
C LEU A 435 5.93 6.55 0.23
N MET A 436 6.30 6.82 -1.03
CA MET A 436 7.55 6.31 -1.61
C MET A 436 8.55 7.41 -1.98
N THR A 437 8.21 8.68 -1.79
CA THR A 437 8.91 9.88 -2.29
C THR A 437 9.00 10.00 -3.82
N SER A 438 8.90 8.90 -4.56
CA SER A 438 8.96 8.78 -6.02
C SER A 438 8.13 7.59 -6.48
N VAL A 439 7.35 7.72 -7.55
CA VAL A 439 6.72 6.56 -8.23
C VAL A 439 7.64 5.88 -9.25
N ASN A 440 8.87 6.38 -9.43
CA ASN A 440 9.86 5.79 -10.33
C ASN A 440 11.05 5.30 -9.52
N VAL A 441 11.45 4.05 -9.73
CA VAL A 441 12.64 3.46 -9.09
C VAL A 441 13.94 4.08 -9.61
N ASP A 442 13.98 4.50 -10.89
CA ASP A 442 15.05 5.32 -11.45
C ASP A 442 14.50 6.50 -12.26
N ARG A 443 14.50 7.69 -11.64
CA ARG A 443 14.01 8.94 -12.25
C ARG A 443 14.76 9.34 -13.53
N LYS A 444 16.07 9.03 -13.64
CA LYS A 444 16.87 9.40 -14.83
C LYS A 444 16.53 8.50 -16.00
N LEU A 445 16.39 7.20 -15.76
CA LEU A 445 15.92 6.26 -16.76
C LEU A 445 14.48 6.54 -17.17
N ALA A 446 13.58 6.79 -16.21
CA ALA A 446 12.18 7.15 -16.50
C ALA A 446 12.06 8.38 -17.41
N LYS A 447 12.88 9.41 -17.19
CA LYS A 447 12.95 10.59 -18.07
C LYS A 447 13.47 10.25 -19.47
N THR A 448 14.45 9.36 -19.57
CA THR A 448 15.05 8.93 -20.84
C THR A 448 14.04 8.13 -21.67
N GLU A 449 13.34 7.21 -21.01
CA GLU A 449 12.27 6.40 -21.56
C GLU A 449 11.10 7.25 -22.06
N ARG A 450 10.64 8.22 -21.26
CA ARG A 450 9.57 9.14 -21.67
C ARG A 450 9.90 9.87 -22.97
N LYS A 451 11.15 10.35 -23.10
CA LYS A 451 11.63 10.98 -24.35
C LYS A 451 11.68 9.99 -25.52
N ALA A 452 12.05 8.74 -25.27
CA ALA A 452 12.05 7.71 -26.30
C ALA A 452 10.63 7.35 -26.78
N LEU A 453 9.67 7.23 -25.86
CA LEU A 453 8.25 7.03 -26.18
C LEU A 453 7.70 8.18 -27.02
N LEU A 454 7.92 9.44 -26.62
CA LEU A 454 7.45 10.60 -27.38
C LEU A 454 8.02 10.61 -28.80
N ARG A 455 9.28 10.23 -29.01
CA ARG A 455 9.87 10.11 -30.36
C ARG A 455 9.20 9.02 -31.20
N ILE A 456 8.82 7.88 -30.60
CA ILE A 456 8.07 6.83 -31.30
C ILE A 456 6.69 7.36 -31.69
N ILE A 457 5.99 8.02 -30.77
CA ILE A 457 4.66 8.61 -31.02
C ILE A 457 4.74 9.66 -32.14
N SER A 458 5.73 10.56 -32.13
CA SER A 458 5.93 11.53 -33.21
C SER A 458 6.14 10.85 -34.55
N LYS A 459 6.99 9.81 -34.59
CA LYS A 459 7.23 9.05 -35.82
C LYS A 459 5.97 8.32 -36.32
N LEU A 460 5.21 7.70 -35.42
CA LEU A 460 3.94 7.07 -35.78
C LEU A 460 2.95 8.11 -36.34
N ASN A 461 2.86 9.30 -35.74
CA ASN A 461 2.03 10.39 -36.25
C ASN A 461 2.45 10.82 -37.67
N GLU A 462 3.75 10.90 -37.96
CA GLU A 462 4.25 11.20 -39.31
C GLU A 462 3.84 10.11 -40.31
N GLU A 463 4.03 8.84 -39.96
CA GLU A 463 3.68 7.68 -40.81
C GLU A 463 2.16 7.58 -41.04
N LEU A 464 1.35 7.86 -40.03
CA LEU A 464 -0.12 7.76 -40.07
C LEU A 464 -0.80 8.98 -40.69
N SER A 465 -0.09 10.10 -40.84
CA SER A 465 -0.63 11.31 -41.47
C SER A 465 -1.17 11.06 -42.88
N ILE A 466 -0.59 10.09 -43.60
CA ILE A 466 -1.03 9.64 -44.93
C ILE A 466 -2.46 9.06 -44.89
N LYS A 467 -2.85 8.47 -43.76
CA LYS A 467 -4.17 7.86 -43.52
C LYS A 467 -5.14 8.79 -42.77
N ASP A 468 -4.78 10.06 -42.57
CA ASP A 468 -5.50 11.02 -41.70
C ASP A 468 -5.76 10.47 -40.29
N LYS A 469 -4.82 9.65 -39.80
CA LYS A 469 -4.84 9.07 -38.45
C LYS A 469 -3.75 9.69 -37.59
N LYS A 470 -3.98 9.71 -36.28
CA LYS A 470 -2.99 10.06 -35.26
C LYS A 470 -2.84 8.92 -34.27
N CYS A 471 -1.69 8.86 -33.62
CA CYS A 471 -1.38 7.87 -32.62
C CYS A 471 -2.21 8.11 -31.34
N LEU A 472 -3.01 7.13 -30.96
CA LEU A 472 -3.74 7.04 -29.71
C LEU A 472 -2.81 6.58 -28.58
N ILE A 473 -2.74 7.40 -27.53
CA ILE A 473 -1.91 7.15 -26.36
C ILE A 473 -2.82 6.65 -25.24
N CYS A 474 -2.65 5.38 -24.91
CA CYS A 474 -3.33 4.68 -23.84
C CYS A 474 -2.43 4.69 -22.60
N SER A 475 -2.56 5.77 -21.82
CA SER A 475 -1.79 5.98 -20.59
C SER A 475 -2.17 5.00 -19.49
N GLY A 476 -1.24 4.73 -18.56
CA GLY A 476 -1.49 3.93 -17.37
C GLY A 476 -2.60 4.53 -16.50
N HIS A 477 -2.73 5.86 -16.47
CA HIS A 477 -3.84 6.55 -15.81
C HIS A 477 -4.46 7.63 -16.70
N GLY A 478 -5.76 7.84 -16.52
CA GLY A 478 -6.51 8.93 -17.13
C GLY A 478 -6.99 8.62 -18.54
N ALA A 479 -7.33 9.66 -19.30
CA ALA A 479 -7.98 9.48 -20.58
C ALA A 479 -7.04 9.02 -21.70
N VAL A 480 -7.60 8.26 -22.65
CA VAL A 480 -6.97 8.04 -23.97
C VAL A 480 -6.73 9.41 -24.60
N SER A 481 -5.53 9.61 -25.12
CA SER A 481 -5.05 10.94 -25.50
C SER A 481 -4.39 10.98 -26.88
N LEU A 482 -4.29 12.17 -27.45
CA LEU A 482 -3.46 12.49 -28.60
C LEU A 482 -2.30 13.40 -28.17
N LEU A 483 -1.15 13.27 -28.83
CA LEU A 483 -0.05 14.22 -28.67
C LEU A 483 -0.33 15.49 -29.48
N SER A 484 -0.39 16.63 -28.79
CA SER A 484 -0.56 17.98 -29.37
C SER A 484 0.54 18.90 -28.84
N GLY A 485 1.56 19.13 -29.67
CA GLY A 485 2.80 19.75 -29.23
C GLY A 485 3.47 18.93 -28.12
N ASP A 486 3.64 19.53 -26.94
CA ASP A 486 4.20 18.89 -25.75
C ASP A 486 3.12 18.38 -24.76
N LYS A 487 1.84 18.43 -25.13
CA LYS A 487 0.71 18.08 -24.24
C LYS A 487 -0.06 16.87 -24.74
N LEU A 488 -0.73 16.21 -23.79
CA LEU A 488 -1.67 15.12 -24.06
C LEU A 488 -3.09 15.68 -24.01
N GLU A 489 -3.77 15.73 -25.16
CA GLU A 489 -5.16 16.16 -25.26
C GLU A 489 -6.09 14.94 -25.21
N ILE A 490 -7.21 15.06 -24.50
CA ILE A 490 -8.21 14.00 -24.38
C ILE A 490 -8.77 13.66 -25.77
N TYR A 491 -8.82 12.37 -26.09
CA TYR A 491 -9.41 11.86 -27.32
C TYR A 491 -10.80 11.26 -27.08
N GLY A 492 -11.78 11.64 -27.89
CA GLY A 492 -13.13 11.08 -27.83
C GLY A 492 -13.94 11.56 -26.61
N GLN A 493 -15.12 10.95 -26.43
CA GLN A 493 -16.04 11.27 -25.33
C GLN A 493 -15.76 10.40 -24.11
N ILE A 494 -15.87 11.00 -22.93
CA ILE A 494 -15.78 10.32 -21.63
C ILE A 494 -17.19 10.20 -21.05
N TYR A 495 -17.60 8.97 -20.71
CA TYR A 495 -18.86 8.68 -20.06
C TYR A 495 -18.63 8.33 -18.60
N HIS A 496 -19.27 9.09 -17.70
CA HIS A 496 -19.19 8.82 -16.27
C HIS A 496 -20.20 7.73 -15.87
N TYR A 497 -19.72 6.68 -15.23
CA TYR A 497 -20.48 5.55 -14.75
C TYR A 497 -20.63 5.58 -13.23
N LEU A 498 -21.87 5.45 -12.79
CA LEU A 498 -22.26 5.22 -11.40
C LEU A 498 -23.10 3.94 -11.35
N PRO A 499 -22.74 2.94 -10.53
CA PRO A 499 -23.57 1.77 -10.29
C PRO A 499 -24.97 2.20 -9.83
N LYS A 500 -26.01 1.57 -10.38
CA LYS A 500 -27.36 1.74 -9.81
C LYS A 500 -27.35 1.13 -8.41
N LYS A 501 -27.70 1.92 -7.39
CA LYS A 501 -27.95 1.40 -6.04
C LYS A 501 -29.03 0.32 -6.14
N MET A 502 -28.74 -0.88 -5.64
CA MET A 502 -29.73 -1.95 -5.50
C MET A 502 -30.73 -1.63 -4.40
#